data_AF-A0A1I4ZL78-F1
#
_entry.id   AF-A0A1I4ZL78-F1
#
_cell.length_a   1.000
_cell.length_b   1.000
_cell.length_c   1.000
_cell.angle_alpha   90.00
_cell.angle_beta   90.00
_cell.angle_gamma   90.00
#
_symmetry.space_group_name_H-M   'P 1'
#
loop_
_entity.id
_entity.type
_entity.pdbx_description
1 polymer ?
#
loop_
_entity_poly.entity_id
_entity_poly.type
_entity_poly.pdbx_seq_one_letter_code
_entity_poly.pdbx_strand_id
1 'polypeptide(L)' 'MSGEWIGRWKFYHKNKKLKANGNYEDGNKIGEWKYYDEQGNLIKTEKY' A
#
# COMPACT_ATOMS: atom_id res chain seq x y z
N MET A 1 1.70 18.42 15.25
CA MET A 1 1.22 17.03 15.15
C MET A 1 1.41 16.62 13.70
N SER A 2 2.57 16.09 13.34
CA SER A 2 2.74 15.41 12.06
C SER A 2 1.84 14.19 12.10
N GLY A 3 0.83 14.15 11.23
CA GLY A 3 0.05 12.95 11.00
C GLY A 3 0.91 11.96 10.22
N GLU A 4 1.87 11.34 10.89
CA GLU A 4 2.67 10.28 10.29
C GLU A 4 1.77 9.08 9.99
N TRP A 5 1.93 8.55 8.78
CA TRP A 5 1.22 7.37 8.35
C TRP A 5 1.71 6.21 9.22
N ILE A 6 0.83 5.63 10.03
CA ILE A 6 1.15 4.51 10.91
C ILE A 6 0.10 3.42 10.69
N GLY A 7 0.55 2.16 10.62
CA GLY A 7 -0.31 0.98 10.52
C GLY A 7 -0.59 0.54 9.09
N ARG A 8 -1.68 -0.21 8.91
CA ARG A 8 -2.05 -0.81 7.61
C ARG A 8 -2.74 0.19 6.71
N TRP A 9 -2.18 0.40 5.53
CA TRP A 9 -2.74 1.28 4.52
C TRP A 9 -3.11 0.53 3.25
N LYS A 10 -4.17 1.02 2.59
CA LYS A 10 -4.66 0.54 1.31
C LYS A 10 -4.84 1.73 0.38
N PHE A 11 -4.25 1.62 -0.79
CA PHE A 11 -4.45 2.55 -1.90
C PHE A 11 -5.35 1.90 -2.93
N TYR A 12 -6.20 2.69 -3.57
CA TYR A 12 -7.15 2.23 -4.56
C TYR A 12 -6.95 2.96 -5.89
N HIS A 13 -7.21 2.27 -6.99
CA HIS A 13 -7.29 2.87 -8.32
C HIS A 13 -8.59 3.68 -8.46
N LYS A 14 -8.69 4.48 -9.53
CA LYS A 14 -9.92 5.25 -9.83
C LYS A 14 -11.16 4.37 -9.95
N ASN A 15 -10.98 3.12 -10.39
CA ASN A 15 -12.03 2.12 -10.49
C ASN A 15 -12.39 1.44 -9.15
N LYS A 16 -11.88 1.97 -8.02
CA LYS A 16 -12.09 1.47 -6.65
C LYS A 16 -11.51 0.09 -6.36
N LYS A 17 -10.73 -0.49 -7.27
CA LYS A 17 -9.96 -1.73 -7.00
C LYS A 17 -8.68 -1.42 -6.23
N LEU A 18 -8.21 -2.40 -5.47
CA LEU A 18 -6.98 -2.27 -4.69
C LEU A 18 -5.82 -2.01 -5.65
N LYS A 19 -5.01 -0.99 -5.34
CA LYS A 19 -3.79 -0.60 -6.06
C LYS A 19 -2.55 -1.03 -5.31
N ALA A 20 -2.53 -0.82 -4.00
CA ALA A 20 -1.44 -1.26 -3.15
C ALA A 20 -1.89 -1.40 -1.70
N ASN A 21 -1.24 -2.27 -0.93
CA ASN A 21 -1.40 -2.31 0.51
C ASN A 21 -0.11 -2.75 1.21
N GLY A 22 0.05 -2.27 2.44
CA GLY A 22 1.20 -2.57 3.27
C GLY A 22 1.11 -1.81 4.59
N ASN A 23 2.22 -1.78 5.31
CA ASN A 23 2.33 -1.06 6.58
C ASN A 23 3.17 0.20 6.39
N TYR A 24 2.77 1.25 7.10
CA TYR A 24 3.63 2.41 7.34
C TYR A 24 4.02 2.48 8.82
N GLU A 25 5.23 2.95 9.07
CA GLU A 25 5.75 3.32 10.39
C GLU A 25 6.53 4.63 10.23
N ASP A 26 6.19 5.64 11.04
CA ASP A 26 6.81 6.97 10.98
C ASP A 26 6.79 7.58 9.56
N GLY A 27 5.67 7.40 8.83
CA GLY A 27 5.52 7.88 7.46
C GLY A 27 6.27 7.07 6.39
N ASN A 28 7.06 6.06 6.77
CA ASN A 28 7.83 5.21 5.86
C ASN A 28 7.16 3.87 5.64
N LYS A 29 7.25 3.34 4.41
CA LYS A 29 6.79 1.98 4.09
C LYS A 29 7.66 0.98 4.83
N ILE A 30 7.04 0.02 5.51
CA ILE A 30 7.74 -1.08 6.18
C ILE A 30 7.11 -2.44 5.83
N GLY A 31 7.93 -3.48 5.88
CA GLY A 31 7.50 -4.87 5.69
C GLY A 31 7.13 -5.17 4.24
N GLU A 32 6.19 -6.09 4.06
CA GLU A 32 5.76 -6.49 2.72
C GLU A 32 4.69 -5.54 2.16
N TRP A 33 4.99 -4.98 1.00
CA TRP A 33 4.10 -4.16 0.19
C TRP A 33 3.66 -4.92 -1.04
N LYS A 34 2.35 -5.01 -1.26
CA LYS A 34 1.74 -5.63 -2.43
C LYS A 34 1.17 -4.56 -3.34
N TYR A 35 1.36 -4.72 -4.64
CA TYR A 35 0.87 -3.83 -5.67
C TYR A 35 0.05 -4.61 -6.70
N TYR A 36 -1.03 -4.00 -7.14
CA TYR A 36 -2.03 -4.62 -7.99
C TYR A 36 -2.29 -3.75 -9.22
N ASP A 37 -2.55 -4.39 -10.36
CA ASP A 37 -2.98 -3.71 -11.58
C ASP A 37 -4.40 -3.16 -11.47
N GLU A 38 -4.88 -2.47 -12.51
CA GLU A 38 -6.26 -1.96 -12.57
C GLU A 38 -7.31 -3.07 -12.62
N GLN A 39 -6.93 -4.33 -12.86
CA GLN A 39 -7.84 -5.47 -12.87
C GLN A 39 -7.96 -6.09 -11.47
N GLY A 40 -7.03 -5.79 -10.57
CA GLY A 40 -6.93 -6.31 -9.20
C GLY A 40 -5.97 -7.49 -9.08
N ASN A 41 -5.17 -7.78 -10.10
CA ASN A 41 -4.18 -8.84 -10.07
C ASN A 41 -2.92 -8.37 -9.38
N LEU A 42 -2.33 -9.20 -8.53
CA LEU A 42 -1.05 -8.92 -7.89
C LEU A 42 0.05 -8.90 -8.96
N ILE A 43 0.70 -7.76 -9.13
CA ILE A 43 1.78 -7.57 -10.12
C ILE A 43 3.14 -7.45 -9.48
N LYS A 44 3.20 -7.07 -8.20
CA LYS A 44 4.47 -6.87 -7.50
C LYS A 44 4.32 -7.05 -6.00
N THR A 45 5.32 -7.67 -5.41
CA THR A 45 5.54 -7.68 -3.97
C THR A 45 6.93 -7.15 -3.70
N GLU A 46 7.05 -6.20 -2.79
CA GLU A 46 8.32 -5.60 -2.37
C GLU A 46 8.44 -5.69 -0.86
N LYS A 47 9.67 -5.85 -0.36
CA LYS A 47 9.96 -5.83 1.06
C LYS A 47 10.75 -4.56 1.38
N TYR A 48 10.25 -3.78 2.33
CA TYR A 48 10.84 -2.55 2.85
C TYR A 48 11.31 -2.77 4.29
#